data_AF-A0A952KUH4-F1
#
_entry.id   AF-A0A952KUH4-F1
#
_cell.length_a   1.000
_cell.length_b   1.000
_cell.length_c   1.000
_cell.angle_alpha   90.00
_cell.angle_beta   90.00
_cell.angle_gamma   90.00
#
_symmetry.space_group_name_H-M   'P 1'
#
loop_
_entity.id
_entity.type
_entity.pdbx_description
1 polymer ?
#
loop_
_entity_poly.entity_id
_entity_poly.type
_entity_poly.pdbx_seq_one_letter_code
_entity_poly.pdbx_strand_id
1 'polypeptide(L)'
;MSHDQFELLSNQAVAVCAVAYFLALLAHLVEWSAARSVPAAQSAASSEAAQTEGGVDVLVHTDVDDDRVERFARLGVVLTVVAAGVHFVAVASRGLAADPVRVPWGNMYEFTLTATLMVTLGYLLLYRRFGLAWLSPVVTGFVLVTLMVDVLLLYTPVVPLRDALQSPWLVIHVVAAIIATGAFTLGGMCSVLYLVKERWPDTRKGGYLSRLPDLGGLDRMAYRTQAFAFPVWT
;
A
#
# COMPACT_ATOMS: atom_id res chain seq x y z
N MET A 1 -22.67 22.93 2.72
CA MET A 1 -23.25 21.56 2.69
C MET A 1 -23.82 21.30 4.08
N SER A 2 -24.96 20.61 4.18
CA SER A 2 -25.49 20.15 5.47
C SER A 2 -24.67 18.98 6.02
N HIS A 3 -24.82 18.67 7.32
CA HIS A 3 -24.18 17.52 7.96
C HIS A 3 -24.48 16.21 7.22
N ASP A 4 -25.74 15.98 6.83
CA ASP A 4 -26.17 14.82 6.04
C ASP A 4 -25.48 14.73 4.68
N GLN A 5 -25.25 15.87 4.02
CA GLN A 5 -24.53 15.91 2.74
C GLN A 5 -23.05 15.54 2.90
N PHE A 6 -22.43 15.90 4.03
CA PHE A 6 -21.06 15.49 4.34
C PHE A 6 -20.98 14.00 4.70
N GLU A 7 -21.96 13.46 5.42
CA GLU A 7 -22.02 12.02 5.71
C GLU A 7 -22.19 11.20 4.41
N LEU A 8 -23.09 11.63 3.53
CA LEU A 8 -23.27 11.00 2.23
C LEU A 8 -21.99 11.07 1.38
N LEU A 9 -21.35 12.24 1.33
CA LEU A 9 -20.07 12.43 0.64
C LEU A 9 -18.99 11.49 1.20
N SER A 10 -18.89 11.37 2.51
CA SER A 10 -17.95 10.46 3.17
C SER A 10 -18.20 9.03 2.74
N ASN A 11 -19.44 8.54 2.82
CA ASN A 11 -19.78 7.16 2.50
C ASN A 11 -19.52 6.84 1.01
N GLN A 12 -19.87 7.77 0.12
CA GLN A 12 -19.56 7.63 -1.31
C GLN A 12 -18.06 7.66 -1.57
N ALA A 13 -17.32 8.56 -0.91
CA ALA A 13 -15.88 8.65 -1.04
C ALA A 13 -15.18 7.37 -0.57
N VAL A 14 -15.63 6.71 0.51
CA VAL A 14 -15.10 5.41 0.94
C VAL A 14 -15.31 4.34 -0.13
N ALA A 15 -16.49 4.28 -0.75
CA ALA A 15 -16.75 3.34 -1.83
C ALA A 15 -15.87 3.59 -3.08
N VAL A 16 -15.76 4.86 -3.51
CA VAL A 16 -14.90 5.25 -4.64
C VAL A 16 -13.43 4.97 -4.34
N CYS A 17 -13.01 5.25 -3.11
CA CYS A 17 -11.67 4.98 -2.61
C CYS A 17 -11.32 3.49 -2.68
N ALA A 18 -12.22 2.61 -2.24
CA ALA A 18 -12.04 1.16 -2.33
C ALA A 18 -11.85 0.69 -3.78
N VAL A 19 -12.67 1.20 -4.71
CA VAL A 19 -12.52 0.91 -6.14
C VAL A 19 -11.17 1.43 -6.66
N ALA A 20 -10.76 2.63 -6.28
CA ALA A 20 -9.48 3.20 -6.69
C ALA A 20 -8.28 2.38 -6.17
N TYR A 21 -8.31 1.93 -4.91
CA TYR A 21 -7.28 1.03 -4.37
C TYR A 21 -7.30 -0.34 -5.04
N PHE A 22 -8.47 -0.86 -5.40
CA PHE A 22 -8.56 -2.11 -6.16
C PHE A 22 -7.94 -1.98 -7.56
N LEU A 23 -8.21 -0.90 -8.28
CA LEU A 23 -7.58 -0.63 -9.57
C LEU A 23 -6.07 -0.42 -9.45
N ALA A 24 -5.62 0.29 -8.41
CA ALA A 24 -4.20 0.45 -8.10
C ALA A 24 -3.54 -0.91 -7.83
N LEU A 25 -4.18 -1.77 -7.03
CA LEU A 25 -3.70 -3.12 -6.74
C LEU A 25 -3.58 -3.94 -8.03
N LEU A 26 -4.60 -3.92 -8.90
CA LEU A 26 -4.54 -4.63 -10.18
C LEU A 26 -3.36 -4.13 -11.04
N ALA A 27 -3.13 -2.82 -11.11
CA ALA A 27 -1.99 -2.28 -11.85
C ALA A 27 -0.65 -2.76 -11.29
N HIS A 28 -0.48 -2.76 -9.96
CA HIS A 28 0.72 -3.28 -9.29
C HIS A 28 0.90 -4.80 -9.48
N LEU A 29 -0.19 -5.57 -9.51
CA LEU A 29 -0.15 -7.00 -9.78
C LEU A 29 0.18 -7.29 -11.26
N VAL A 30 -0.30 -6.46 -12.18
CA VAL A 30 0.07 -6.56 -13.60
C VAL A 30 1.55 -6.23 -13.79
N GLU A 31 2.06 -5.18 -13.15
CA GLU A 31 3.49 -4.87 -13.12
C GLU A 31 4.32 -6.06 -12.61
N TRP A 32 3.88 -6.69 -11.51
CA TRP A 32 4.55 -7.83 -10.91
C TRP A 32 4.49 -9.10 -11.77
N SER A 33 3.40 -9.31 -12.49
CA SER A 33 3.27 -10.46 -13.40
C SER A 33 4.03 -10.26 -14.71
N ALA A 34 4.03 -9.05 -15.27
CA ALA A 34 4.76 -8.71 -16.50
C ALA A 34 6.29 -8.80 -16.33
N ALA A 35 6.78 -8.51 -15.13
CA ALA A 35 8.20 -8.61 -14.82
C ALA A 35 8.70 -10.01 -14.50
N ARG A 36 7.82 -11.02 -14.56
CA ARG A 36 8.22 -12.40 -14.36
C ARG A 36 8.98 -12.86 -15.61
N SER A 37 10.30 -12.98 -15.51
CA SER A 37 11.06 -13.70 -16.53
C SER A 37 10.70 -15.18 -16.41
N VAL A 38 9.81 -15.67 -17.27
CA VAL A 38 9.63 -17.11 -17.47
C VAL A 38 11.00 -17.64 -17.89
N PRO A 39 11.62 -18.61 -17.17
CA PRO A 39 12.81 -19.25 -17.66
C PRO A 39 12.43 -19.88 -18.99
N ALA A 40 12.89 -19.28 -20.08
CA ALA A 40 12.67 -19.81 -21.40
C ALA A 40 13.37 -21.17 -21.42
N ALA A 41 12.57 -22.24 -21.34
CA ALA A 41 12.99 -23.58 -21.75
C ALA A 41 13.42 -23.62 -23.24
N GLN A 42 13.51 -22.47 -23.92
CA GLN A 42 13.95 -22.28 -25.30
C GLN A 42 15.47 -22.08 -25.46
N SER A 43 16.26 -21.95 -24.39
CA SER A 43 17.73 -21.97 -24.54
C SER A 43 18.31 -23.38 -24.75
N ALA A 44 17.54 -24.44 -24.47
CA ALA A 44 18.00 -25.81 -24.67
C ALA A 44 17.77 -26.31 -26.10
N ALA A 45 16.75 -25.80 -26.81
CA ALA A 45 16.46 -26.18 -28.19
C ALA A 45 17.22 -25.34 -29.23
N SER A 46 17.70 -24.15 -28.86
CA SER A 46 18.52 -23.28 -29.73
C SER A 46 20.02 -23.58 -29.65
N SER A 47 20.49 -24.25 -28.60
CA SER A 47 21.91 -24.61 -28.45
C SER A 47 22.37 -25.76 -29.35
N GLU A 48 21.46 -26.64 -29.82
CA GLU A 48 21.82 -27.71 -30.78
C GLU A 48 21.83 -27.21 -32.23
N ALA A 49 21.15 -26.10 -32.54
CA ALA A 49 21.14 -25.49 -33.87
C ALA A 49 22.24 -24.42 -34.08
N ALA A 50 22.84 -23.90 -33.00
CA ALA A 50 23.76 -22.77 -33.05
C ALA A 50 25.26 -23.13 -33.19
N GLN A 51 25.61 -24.39 -33.47
CA GLN A 51 27.01 -24.75 -33.71
C GLN A 51 27.49 -24.50 -35.15
N THR A 52 26.67 -23.93 -36.05
CA THR A 52 27.06 -23.88 -37.48
C THR A 52 27.39 -22.52 -38.08
N GLU A 53 26.86 -21.36 -37.65
CA GLU A 53 27.24 -20.10 -38.30
C GLU A 53 27.26 -18.90 -37.35
N GLY A 54 28.36 -18.15 -37.41
CA GLY A 54 28.64 -16.97 -36.58
C GLY A 54 27.77 -15.77 -36.93
N GLY A 55 26.57 -15.73 -36.38
CA GLY A 55 25.69 -14.56 -36.35
C GLY A 55 25.68 -13.91 -34.97
N VAL A 56 25.93 -12.60 -34.90
CA VAL A 56 25.70 -11.79 -33.69
C VAL A 56 24.20 -11.74 -33.45
N ASP A 57 23.71 -12.53 -32.50
CA ASP A 57 22.31 -12.53 -32.08
C ASP A 57 22.06 -11.31 -31.18
N VAL A 58 21.47 -10.26 -31.77
CA VAL A 58 20.93 -9.13 -31.01
C VAL A 58 19.64 -9.62 -30.35
N LEU A 59 19.67 -9.81 -29.04
CA LEU A 59 18.52 -10.20 -28.22
C LEU A 59 17.39 -9.16 -28.31
N VAL A 60 16.41 -9.36 -29.21
CA VAL A 60 15.23 -8.48 -29.38
C VAL A 60 14.16 -8.69 -28.28
N HIS A 61 14.43 -9.50 -27.24
CA HIS A 61 13.42 -9.87 -26.24
C HIS A 61 13.36 -8.98 -24.98
N THR A 62 13.89 -7.75 -24.99
CA THR A 62 14.03 -6.94 -23.75
C THR A 62 13.21 -5.63 -23.70
N ASP A 63 12.90 -4.99 -24.83
CA ASP A 63 12.36 -3.62 -24.76
C ASP A 63 10.85 -3.55 -24.45
N VAL A 64 10.04 -4.47 -24.98
CA VAL A 64 8.57 -4.38 -24.86
C VAL A 64 8.06 -4.73 -23.46
N ASP A 65 8.69 -5.68 -22.77
CA ASP A 65 8.30 -6.06 -21.42
C ASP A 65 8.76 -5.01 -20.39
N ASP A 66 9.91 -4.38 -20.59
CA ASP A 66 10.40 -3.30 -19.73
C ASP A 66 9.50 -2.05 -19.82
N ASP A 67 9.11 -1.66 -21.05
CA ASP A 67 8.14 -0.59 -21.30
C ASP A 67 6.78 -0.84 -20.65
N ARG A 68 6.32 -2.11 -20.61
CA ARG A 68 5.05 -2.46 -19.96
C ARG A 68 5.19 -2.38 -18.45
N VAL A 69 6.28 -2.91 -17.89
CA VAL A 69 6.56 -2.84 -16.45
C VAL A 69 6.62 -1.39 -15.98
N GLU A 70 7.32 -0.50 -16.68
CA GLU A 70 7.39 0.91 -16.28
C GLU A 70 6.01 1.59 -16.36
N ARG A 71 5.24 1.33 -17.43
CA ARG A 71 3.90 1.91 -17.59
C ARG A 71 2.95 1.49 -16.47
N PHE A 72 2.91 0.20 -16.14
CA PHE A 72 2.03 -0.29 -15.07
C PHE A 72 2.51 0.13 -13.69
N ALA A 73 3.82 0.21 -13.45
CA ALA A 73 4.37 0.77 -12.21
C ALA A 73 3.93 2.23 -12.02
N ARG A 74 4.08 3.06 -13.06
CA ARG A 74 3.69 4.47 -13.03
C ARG A 74 2.18 4.63 -12.85
N LEU A 75 1.40 3.85 -13.60
CA LEU A 75 -0.06 3.84 -13.49
C LEU A 75 -0.52 3.44 -12.08
N GLY A 76 0.05 2.37 -11.52
CA GLY A 76 -0.27 1.90 -10.18
C GLY A 76 -0.01 2.97 -9.12
N VAL A 77 1.13 3.66 -9.18
CA VAL A 77 1.44 4.76 -8.25
C VAL A 77 0.48 5.93 -8.41
N VAL A 78 0.17 6.34 -9.65
CA VAL A 78 -0.79 7.43 -9.90
C VAL A 78 -2.16 7.08 -9.34
N LEU A 79 -2.63 5.85 -9.55
CA LEU A 79 -3.89 5.36 -8.97
C LEU A 79 -3.84 5.34 -7.44
N THR A 80 -2.72 4.93 -6.83
CA THR A 80 -2.55 4.99 -5.36
C THR A 80 -2.59 6.42 -4.84
N VAL A 81 -2.01 7.40 -5.54
CA VAL A 81 -2.07 8.81 -5.15
C VAL A 81 -3.49 9.36 -5.26
N VAL A 82 -4.20 9.04 -6.35
CA VAL A 82 -5.62 9.41 -6.52
C VAL A 82 -6.47 8.76 -5.43
N ALA A 83 -6.27 7.47 -5.15
CA ALA A 83 -6.96 6.77 -4.08
C ALA A 83 -6.71 7.43 -2.72
N ALA A 84 -5.46 7.78 -2.39
CA ALA A 84 -5.12 8.51 -1.17
C ALA A 84 -5.82 9.88 -1.09
N GLY A 85 -5.95 10.60 -2.21
CA GLY A 85 -6.68 11.87 -2.28
C GLY A 85 -8.17 11.70 -1.98
N VAL A 86 -8.82 10.71 -2.59
CA VAL A 86 -10.24 10.39 -2.33
C VAL A 86 -10.42 9.89 -0.89
N HIS A 87 -9.47 9.10 -0.39
CA HIS A 87 -9.46 8.61 0.99
C HIS A 87 -9.38 9.77 2.00
N PHE A 88 -8.53 10.76 1.73
CA PHE A 88 -8.46 11.98 2.54
C PHE A 88 -9.78 12.74 2.52
N VAL A 89 -10.45 12.86 1.35
CA VAL A 89 -11.78 13.46 1.26
C VAL A 89 -12.81 12.70 2.11
N ALA A 90 -12.77 11.36 2.11
CA ALA A 90 -13.63 10.54 2.95
C ALA A 90 -13.43 10.87 4.44
N VAL A 91 -12.19 10.89 4.90
CA VAL A 91 -11.86 11.24 6.29
C VAL A 91 -12.27 12.69 6.63
N ALA A 92 -11.95 13.65 5.78
CA ALA A 92 -12.26 15.06 6.04
C ALA A 92 -13.77 15.31 6.09
N SER A 93 -14.52 14.78 5.13
CA SER A 93 -15.98 14.88 5.11
C SER A 93 -16.63 14.19 6.30
N ARG A 94 -16.06 13.06 6.77
CA ARG A 94 -16.49 12.39 8.01
C ARG A 94 -16.41 13.30 9.25
N GLY A 95 -15.33 14.06 9.39
CA GLY A 95 -15.16 15.02 10.49
C GLY A 95 -16.12 16.21 10.40
N LEU A 96 -16.41 16.67 9.18
CA LEU A 96 -17.35 17.77 8.91
C LEU A 96 -18.82 17.36 9.05
N ALA A 97 -19.13 16.07 8.87
CA ALA A 97 -20.48 15.54 9.04
C ALA A 97 -20.95 15.55 10.50
N ALA A 98 -20.03 15.54 11.45
CA ALA A 98 -20.33 15.60 12.87
C ALA A 98 -20.92 16.94 13.31
N ASP A 99 -21.89 16.90 14.23
CA ASP A 99 -22.38 18.07 14.95
C ASP A 99 -22.12 17.91 16.46
N PRO A 100 -21.25 18.74 17.08
CA PRO A 100 -20.39 19.75 16.46
C PRO A 100 -19.24 19.14 15.62
N VAL A 101 -18.68 19.93 14.69
CA VAL A 101 -17.55 19.53 13.84
C VAL A 101 -16.38 19.08 14.71
N ARG A 102 -15.84 17.90 14.40
CA ARG A 102 -14.81 17.26 15.20
C ARG A 102 -13.84 16.48 14.34
N VAL A 103 -12.80 15.98 14.99
CA VAL A 103 -11.89 15.02 14.36
C VAL A 103 -12.53 13.62 14.34
N PRO A 104 -12.52 12.90 13.21
CA PRO A 104 -13.23 11.63 13.05
C PRO A 104 -12.41 10.48 13.63
N TRP A 105 -12.31 10.41 14.96
CA TRP A 105 -11.66 9.30 15.69
C TRP A 105 -12.50 8.81 16.88
N GLY A 106 -13.83 8.99 16.82
CA GLY A 106 -14.73 8.67 17.93
C GLY A 106 -15.04 7.17 18.09
N ASN A 107 -14.70 6.34 17.10
CA ASN A 107 -15.01 4.91 17.05
C ASN A 107 -13.96 4.14 16.23
N MET A 108 -14.07 2.81 16.23
CA MET A 108 -13.13 1.93 15.52
C MET A 108 -13.19 2.09 13.99
N TYR A 109 -14.34 2.45 13.43
CA TYR A 109 -14.47 2.69 11.99
C TYR A 109 -13.68 3.92 11.57
N GLU A 110 -13.94 5.04 12.24
CA GLU A 110 -13.23 6.30 12.11
C GLU A 110 -11.71 6.17 12.33
N PHE A 111 -11.30 5.39 13.33
CA PHE A 111 -9.89 5.07 13.57
C PHE A 111 -9.27 4.23 12.45
N THR A 112 -9.94 3.19 11.99
CA THR A 112 -9.41 2.29 10.94
C THR A 112 -9.30 3.00 9.59
N LEU A 113 -10.30 3.82 9.24
CA LEU A 113 -10.30 4.67 8.05
C LEU A 113 -9.10 5.63 8.07
N THR A 114 -8.89 6.34 9.18
CA THR A 114 -7.76 7.29 9.30
C THR A 114 -6.40 6.59 9.40
N ALA A 115 -6.31 5.43 10.07
CA ALA A 115 -5.08 4.64 10.15
C ALA A 115 -4.65 4.09 8.79
N THR A 116 -5.57 3.56 7.99
CA THR A 116 -5.26 3.05 6.65
C THR A 116 -4.88 4.16 5.67
N LEU A 117 -5.46 5.36 5.81
CA LEU A 117 -4.98 6.55 5.13
C LEU A 117 -3.52 6.83 5.53
N MET A 118 -3.20 6.78 6.82
CA MET A 118 -1.85 7.07 7.29
C MET A 118 -0.80 6.05 6.84
N VAL A 119 -1.17 4.77 6.76
CA VAL A 119 -0.35 3.71 6.13
C VAL A 119 -0.04 4.09 4.67
N THR A 120 -1.06 4.51 3.92
CA THR A 120 -0.88 4.88 2.51
C THR A 120 0.00 6.13 2.36
N LEU A 121 -0.23 7.16 3.17
CA LEU A 121 0.56 8.38 3.15
C LEU A 121 2.01 8.13 3.55
N GLY A 122 2.23 7.33 4.59
CA GLY A 122 3.56 6.89 5.02
C GLY A 122 4.29 6.13 3.91
N TYR A 123 3.60 5.20 3.24
CA TYR A 123 4.15 4.49 2.09
C TYR A 123 4.50 5.44 0.94
N LEU A 124 3.59 6.34 0.53
CA LEU A 124 3.83 7.30 -0.56
C LEU A 124 4.98 8.27 -0.25
N LEU A 125 5.11 8.70 1.01
CA LEU A 125 6.21 9.55 1.47
C LEU A 125 7.56 8.83 1.36
N LEU A 126 7.60 7.56 1.75
CA LEU A 126 8.81 6.73 1.72
C LEU A 126 9.11 6.18 0.32
N TYR A 127 8.11 6.14 -0.57
CA TYR A 127 8.18 5.54 -1.90
C TYR A 127 9.40 6.00 -2.70
N ARG A 128 9.55 7.33 -2.89
CA ARG A 128 10.66 7.89 -3.67
C ARG A 128 11.98 7.87 -2.93
N ARG A 129 11.98 8.04 -1.60
CA ARG A 129 13.21 8.18 -0.81
C ARG A 129 13.95 6.85 -0.65
N PHE A 130 13.20 5.75 -0.59
CA PHE A 130 13.75 4.43 -0.29
C PHE A 130 13.46 3.37 -1.38
N GLY A 131 12.83 3.76 -2.49
CA GLY A 131 12.58 2.86 -3.63
C GLY A 131 11.61 1.73 -3.30
N LEU A 132 10.49 2.02 -2.62
CA LEU A 132 9.51 1.02 -2.15
C LEU A 132 8.58 0.48 -3.25
N ALA A 133 9.00 0.49 -4.52
CA ALA A 133 8.19 -0.06 -5.63
C ALA A 133 7.80 -1.53 -5.38
N TRP A 134 8.66 -2.30 -4.72
CA TRP A 134 8.40 -3.68 -4.32
C TRP A 134 7.36 -3.83 -3.20
N LEU A 135 7.06 -2.78 -2.43
CA LEU A 135 6.07 -2.85 -1.35
C LEU A 135 4.65 -2.49 -1.81
N SER A 136 4.53 -1.91 -3.01
CA SER A 136 3.28 -1.38 -3.57
C SER A 136 2.09 -2.35 -3.56
N PRO A 137 2.18 -3.59 -4.08
CA PRO A 137 1.04 -4.52 -4.07
C PRO A 137 0.67 -4.97 -2.65
N VAL A 138 1.65 -5.07 -1.74
CA VAL A 138 1.41 -5.49 -0.36
C VAL A 138 0.67 -4.39 0.41
N VAL A 139 1.10 -3.14 0.28
CA VAL A 139 0.44 -2.00 0.93
C VAL A 139 -0.96 -1.77 0.37
N THR A 140 -1.11 -1.71 -0.95
CA THR A 140 -2.43 -1.48 -1.57
C THR A 140 -3.41 -2.62 -1.30
N GLY A 141 -2.93 -3.88 -1.30
CA GLY A 141 -3.74 -5.04 -0.95
C GLY A 141 -4.17 -5.03 0.51
N PHE A 142 -3.25 -4.73 1.43
CA PHE A 142 -3.56 -4.60 2.85
C PHE A 142 -4.59 -3.48 3.09
N VAL A 143 -4.36 -2.28 2.57
CA VAL A 143 -5.27 -1.14 2.74
C VAL A 143 -6.65 -1.47 2.17
N LEU A 144 -6.73 -2.08 0.99
CA LEU A 144 -8.01 -2.49 0.41
C LEU A 144 -8.75 -3.49 1.32
N VAL A 145 -8.08 -4.55 1.76
CA VAL A 145 -8.70 -5.56 2.63
C VAL A 145 -9.15 -4.95 3.95
N THR A 146 -8.32 -4.11 4.56
CA THR A 146 -8.68 -3.43 5.81
C THR A 146 -9.87 -2.48 5.61
N LEU A 147 -9.95 -1.74 4.50
CA LEU A 147 -11.11 -0.90 4.18
C LEU A 147 -12.38 -1.73 3.95
N MET A 148 -12.27 -2.92 3.35
CA MET A 148 -13.42 -3.82 3.20
C MET A 148 -13.90 -4.34 4.55
N VAL A 149 -12.96 -4.75 5.42
CA VAL A 149 -13.28 -5.14 6.80
C VAL A 149 -13.94 -3.99 7.56
N ASP A 150 -13.43 -2.77 7.39
CA ASP A 150 -13.94 -1.57 8.03
C ASP A 150 -15.40 -1.28 7.66
N VAL A 151 -15.72 -1.27 6.36
CA VAL A 151 -17.08 -1.04 5.86
C VAL A 151 -18.04 -2.18 6.21
N LEU A 152 -17.56 -3.43 6.19
CA LEU A 152 -18.43 -4.60 6.40
C LEU A 152 -18.69 -4.90 7.88
N LEU A 153 -17.70 -4.70 8.75
CA LEU A 153 -17.76 -5.14 10.15
C LEU A 153 -17.78 -4.00 11.17
N LEU A 154 -17.21 -2.84 10.84
CA LEU A 154 -17.01 -1.75 11.80
C LEU A 154 -17.92 -0.54 11.55
N TYR A 155 -18.58 -0.47 10.39
CA TYR A 155 -19.39 0.68 9.99
C TYR A 155 -20.32 1.15 11.11
N THR A 156 -20.18 2.42 11.46
CA THR A 156 -20.99 3.09 12.49
C THR A 156 -21.47 4.42 11.90
N PRO A 157 -22.74 4.82 12.06
CA PRO A 157 -23.22 6.12 11.60
C PRO A 157 -22.51 7.28 12.33
N VAL A 158 -22.56 8.50 11.77
CA VAL A 158 -21.97 9.67 12.45
C VAL A 158 -22.82 10.03 13.66
N VAL A 159 -22.25 9.87 14.87
CA VAL A 159 -22.92 10.21 16.15
C VAL A 159 -22.09 11.26 16.89
N PRO A 160 -22.66 12.19 17.68
CA PRO A 160 -21.88 13.09 18.54
C PRO A 160 -20.90 12.33 19.45
N LEU A 161 -19.75 12.94 19.80
CA LEU A 161 -18.86 12.26 20.76
C LEU A 161 -19.52 12.21 22.14
N ARG A 162 -19.21 11.15 22.88
CA ARG A 162 -19.47 11.12 24.32
C ARG A 162 -18.61 12.20 25.00
N ASP A 163 -19.15 12.84 26.04
CA ASP A 163 -18.49 13.94 26.75
C ASP A 163 -17.06 13.62 27.22
N ALA A 164 -16.78 12.35 27.53
CA ALA A 164 -15.46 11.87 27.92
C ALA A 164 -14.38 11.98 26.81
N LEU A 165 -14.77 12.11 25.52
CA LEU A 165 -13.85 12.19 24.38
C LEU A 165 -13.55 13.63 23.93
N GLN A 166 -14.12 14.66 24.57
CA GLN A 166 -13.89 16.06 24.20
C GLN A 166 -12.59 16.66 24.78
N SER A 167 -11.59 15.83 25.07
CA SER A 167 -10.31 16.28 25.63
C SER A 167 -9.28 16.58 24.54
N PRO A 168 -8.59 17.74 24.57
CA PRO A 168 -7.51 18.03 23.62
C PRO A 168 -6.33 17.06 23.77
N TRP A 169 -6.13 16.49 24.96
CA TRP A 169 -5.11 15.46 25.17
C TRP A 169 -5.41 14.17 24.41
N LEU A 170 -6.69 13.81 24.29
CA LEU A 170 -7.10 12.64 23.50
C LEU A 170 -6.77 12.85 22.03
N VAL A 171 -6.99 14.05 21.49
CA VAL A 171 -6.67 14.39 20.10
C VAL A 171 -5.17 14.18 19.83
N ILE A 172 -4.30 14.71 20.70
CA ILE A 172 -2.84 14.53 20.56
C ILE A 172 -2.45 13.05 20.64
N HIS A 173 -3.02 12.32 21.61
CA HIS A 173 -2.77 10.89 21.78
C HIS A 173 -3.18 10.08 20.55
N VAL A 174 -4.37 10.33 20.00
CA VAL A 174 -4.89 9.57 18.85
C VAL A 174 -4.13 9.90 17.56
N VAL A 175 -3.70 11.15 17.36
CA VAL A 175 -2.79 11.50 16.25
C VAL A 175 -1.49 10.70 16.35
N ALA A 176 -0.87 10.70 17.54
CA ALA A 176 0.36 9.97 17.77
C ALA A 176 0.15 8.45 17.54
N ALA A 177 -0.95 7.90 18.06
CA ALA A 177 -1.32 6.50 17.84
C ALA A 177 -1.51 6.17 16.36
N ILE A 178 -2.20 7.00 15.57
CA ILE A 178 -2.42 6.78 14.13
C ILE A 178 -1.09 6.84 13.35
N ILE A 179 -0.22 7.80 13.67
CA ILE A 179 1.12 7.90 13.06
C ILE A 179 1.93 6.64 13.37
N ALA A 180 1.98 6.25 14.65
CA ALA A 180 2.71 5.08 15.11
C ALA A 180 2.14 3.79 14.52
N THR A 181 0.81 3.63 14.47
CA THR A 181 0.15 2.49 13.81
C THR A 181 0.55 2.42 12.34
N GLY A 182 0.50 3.53 11.60
CA GLY A 182 0.92 3.56 10.20
C GLY A 182 2.36 3.09 10.00
N ALA A 183 3.28 3.58 10.84
CA ALA A 183 4.67 3.18 10.82
C ALA A 183 4.87 1.70 11.22
N PHE A 184 4.24 1.24 12.30
CA PHE A 184 4.31 -0.17 12.72
C PHE A 184 3.75 -1.11 11.66
N THR A 185 2.68 -0.74 10.97
CA THR A 185 2.13 -1.54 9.87
C THR A 185 3.14 -1.68 8.73
N LEU A 186 3.78 -0.59 8.30
CA LEU A 186 4.80 -0.64 7.24
C LEU A 186 6.03 -1.46 7.67
N GLY A 187 6.50 -1.28 8.90
CA GLY A 187 7.59 -2.07 9.48
C GLY A 187 7.22 -3.56 9.59
N GLY A 188 6.00 -3.86 10.03
CA GLY A 188 5.47 -5.22 10.14
C GLY A 188 5.34 -5.91 8.79
N MET A 189 4.90 -5.20 7.74
CA MET A 189 4.92 -5.72 6.37
C MET A 189 6.33 -6.09 5.92
N CYS A 190 7.33 -5.25 6.22
CA CYS A 190 8.73 -5.56 5.93
C CYS A 190 9.20 -6.82 6.68
N SER A 191 8.83 -6.98 7.95
CA SER A 191 9.15 -8.18 8.75
C SER A 191 8.46 -9.44 8.23
N VAL A 192 7.19 -9.36 7.83
CA VAL A 192 6.48 -10.50 7.21
C VAL A 192 7.18 -10.90 5.91
N LEU A 193 7.52 -9.93 5.05
CA LEU A 193 8.24 -10.20 3.81
C LEU A 193 9.65 -10.76 4.04
N TYR A 194 10.33 -10.32 5.11
CA TYR A 194 11.60 -10.91 5.54
C TYR A 194 11.42 -12.41 5.83
N LEU A 195 10.44 -12.77 6.66
CA LEU A 195 10.19 -14.17 7.03
C LEU A 195 9.78 -15.03 5.83
N VAL A 196 8.95 -14.49 4.94
CA VAL A 196 8.55 -15.17 3.69
C VAL A 196 9.78 -15.42 2.81
N LYS A 197 10.67 -14.44 2.65
CA LYS A 197 11.88 -14.57 1.84
C LYS A 197 12.92 -15.51 2.46
N GLU A 198 13.07 -15.48 3.77
CA GLU A 198 13.95 -16.39 4.51
C GLU A 198 13.45 -17.85 4.44
N ARG A 199 12.13 -18.06 4.54
CA ARG A 199 11.53 -19.39 4.47
C ARG A 199 11.57 -20.01 3.08
N TRP A 200 11.43 -19.19 2.04
CA TRP A 200 11.45 -19.63 0.63
C TRP A 200 12.53 -18.86 -0.15
N PRO A 201 13.81 -19.17 0.08
CA PRO A 201 14.89 -18.53 -0.65
C PRO A 201 14.76 -18.82 -2.15
N ASP A 202 14.74 -17.76 -2.95
CA ASP A 202 14.47 -17.86 -4.38
C ASP A 202 15.63 -18.57 -5.09
N THR A 203 15.43 -19.84 -5.43
CA THR A 203 16.42 -20.67 -6.15
C THR A 203 16.33 -20.50 -7.66
N ARG A 204 15.31 -19.79 -8.17
CA ARG A 204 15.07 -19.56 -9.60
C ARG A 204 15.30 -18.09 -9.95
N LYS A 205 16.09 -17.81 -10.99
CA LYS A 205 16.22 -16.46 -11.56
C LYS A 205 14.85 -16.03 -12.10
N GLY A 206 14.26 -14.96 -11.54
CA GLY A 206 12.98 -14.38 -12.01
C GLY A 206 11.73 -14.63 -11.17
N GLY A 207 11.84 -15.16 -9.94
CA GLY A 207 10.70 -15.33 -9.04
C GLY A 207 10.21 -14.01 -8.42
N TYR A 208 8.99 -13.99 -7.87
CA TYR A 208 8.42 -12.80 -7.20
C TYR A 208 9.31 -12.29 -6.04
N LEU A 209 10.01 -13.20 -5.36
CA LEU A 209 10.87 -12.89 -4.22
C LEU A 209 12.21 -12.26 -4.63
N SER A 210 12.64 -12.46 -5.88
CA SER A 210 13.83 -11.81 -6.45
C SER A 210 13.70 -10.28 -6.58
N ARG A 211 12.47 -9.74 -6.61
CA ARG A 211 12.21 -8.29 -6.63
C ARG A 211 12.25 -7.64 -5.25
N LEU A 212 12.10 -8.43 -4.18
CA LEU A 212 12.24 -7.94 -2.82
C LEU A 212 13.71 -7.60 -2.56
N PRO A 213 14.00 -6.54 -1.77
CA PRO A 213 15.35 -6.28 -1.27
C PRO A 213 15.94 -7.51 -0.59
N ASP A 214 17.27 -7.56 -0.51
CA ASP A 214 17.94 -8.59 0.28
C ASP A 214 17.47 -8.57 1.75
N LEU A 215 17.66 -9.68 2.47
CA LEU A 215 17.20 -9.84 3.85
C LEU A 215 17.67 -8.69 4.75
N GLY A 216 18.92 -8.25 4.62
CA GLY A 216 19.44 -7.09 5.36
C GLY A 216 18.82 -5.76 4.96
N GLY A 217 18.27 -5.64 3.74
CA GLY A 217 17.51 -4.47 3.30
C GLY A 217 16.12 -4.41 3.93
N LEU A 218 15.43 -5.55 3.96
CA LEU A 218 14.12 -5.70 4.61
C LEU A 218 14.21 -5.45 6.12
N ASP A 219 15.21 -6.04 6.77
CA ASP A 219 15.47 -5.86 8.20
C ASP A 219 15.78 -4.39 8.54
N ARG A 220 16.66 -3.74 7.77
CA ARG A 220 16.98 -2.31 7.97
C ARG A 220 15.76 -1.40 7.83
N MET A 221 14.87 -1.68 6.89
CA MET A 221 13.62 -0.93 6.72
C MET A 221 12.65 -1.17 7.88
N ALA A 222 12.47 -2.42 8.29
CA ALA A 222 11.66 -2.78 9.45
C ALA A 222 12.17 -2.07 10.71
N TYR A 223 13.47 -2.21 11.00
CA TYR A 223 14.13 -1.60 12.15
C TYR A 223 13.97 -0.07 12.16
N ARG A 224 14.28 0.62 11.05
CA ARG A 224 14.18 2.10 10.98
C ARG A 224 12.75 2.58 11.20
N THR A 225 11.78 1.87 10.64
CA THR A 225 10.38 2.26 10.76
C THR A 225 9.86 2.02 12.17
N GLN A 226 10.22 0.89 12.79
CA GLN A 226 9.85 0.56 14.17
C GLN A 226 10.55 1.47 15.20
N ALA A 227 11.84 1.75 15.01
CA ALA A 227 12.60 2.66 15.87
C ALA A 227 12.02 4.07 15.88
N PHE A 228 11.41 4.52 14.77
CA PHE A 228 10.63 5.76 14.73
C PHE A 228 9.26 5.63 15.40
N ALA A 229 8.55 4.52 15.17
CA ALA A 229 7.20 4.32 15.67
C ALA A 229 7.14 4.19 17.21
N PHE A 230 8.12 3.53 17.84
CA PHE A 230 8.14 3.27 19.28
C PHE A 230 8.05 4.54 20.13
N PRO A 231 8.91 5.56 19.95
CA PRO A 231 8.82 6.80 20.71
C PRO A 231 7.54 7.61 20.44
N VAL A 232 6.92 7.45 19.26
CA VAL A 232 5.66 8.12 18.92
C VAL A 232 4.47 7.43 19.61
N TRP A 233 4.59 6.13 19.87
CA TRP A 233 3.54 5.33 20.53
C TRP A 233 3.47 5.55 22.05
N THR A 234 4.61 5.80 22.70
CA THR A 234 4.75 5.94 24.16
C THR A 234 4.57 7.37 24.63
#